data_AF-A0A3D1AYS1-F1
#
_entry.id   AF-A0A3D1AYS1-F1
#
_cell.length_a   1.000
_cell.length_b   1.000
_cell.length_c   1.000
_cell.angle_alpha   90.00
_cell.angle_beta   90.00
_cell.angle_gamma   90.00
#
_symmetry.space_group_name_H-M   'P 1'
#
loop_
_entity.id
_entity.type
_entity.pdbx_description
1 polymer ?
#
loop_
_entity_poly.entity_id
_entity_poly.type
_entity_poly.pdbx_seq_one_letter_code
_entity_poly.pdbx_strand_id
1 'polypeptide(L)'
;CAAAIAAVTPASAQFLADRKVWLLQTEHTTYAMGVNSRGELQHLYWGARLWRADDLPNAVPVRDISSFDPSATRTPEEYPAWGGARFYEPALKITRADGDRDVVLHYVSQREQPDGVDIELKDIDDDIFVTLRYRVFQKEDIVSRQSVIENRSKQRV
;
A
#
# COMPACT_ATOMS: atom_id res chain seq x y z
N CYS A 1 -21.89 33.49 -26.12
CA CYS A 1 -20.86 33.15 -25.13
C CYS A 1 -20.87 31.64 -24.92
N ALA A 2 -19.90 30.91 -25.49
CA ALA A 2 -19.77 29.48 -25.25
C ALA A 2 -19.06 29.29 -23.89
N ALA A 3 -19.74 28.65 -22.94
CA ALA A 3 -19.14 28.28 -21.67
C ALA A 3 -18.16 27.13 -21.91
N ALA A 4 -16.86 27.38 -21.70
CA ALA A 4 -15.87 26.33 -21.67
C ALA A 4 -16.13 25.45 -20.44
N ILE A 5 -16.50 24.19 -20.66
CA ILE A 5 -16.50 23.18 -19.62
C ILE A 5 -15.03 22.90 -19.33
N ALA A 6 -14.55 23.33 -18.16
CA ALA A 6 -13.24 22.92 -17.68
C ALA A 6 -13.25 21.40 -17.55
N ALA A 7 -12.45 20.72 -18.38
CA ALA A 7 -12.20 19.31 -18.20
C ALA A 7 -11.50 19.14 -16.85
N VAL A 8 -12.21 18.58 -15.88
CA VAL A 8 -11.60 18.11 -14.64
C VAL A 8 -10.65 17.00 -15.07
N THR A 9 -9.35 17.26 -15.02
CA THR A 9 -8.36 16.20 -15.16
C THR A 9 -8.66 15.19 -14.05
N PRO A 10 -9.01 13.94 -14.34
CA PRO A 10 -9.25 12.97 -13.29
C PRO A 10 -7.97 12.88 -12.45
N ALA A 11 -8.13 12.95 -11.13
CA ALA A 11 -7.03 12.75 -10.21
C ALA A 11 -6.30 11.46 -10.58
N SER A 12 -4.97 11.49 -10.62
CA SER A 12 -4.17 10.35 -11.02
C SER A 12 -4.27 9.17 -10.04
N ALA A 13 -4.82 9.41 -8.85
CA ALA A 13 -5.22 8.42 -7.88
C ALA A 13 -6.75 8.47 -7.66
N GLN A 14 -7.40 7.32 -7.77
CA GLN A 14 -8.80 7.12 -7.39
C GLN A 14 -8.85 6.21 -6.17
N PHE A 15 -9.66 6.57 -5.18
CA PHE A 15 -9.95 5.72 -4.02
C PHE A 15 -11.38 5.20 -4.05
N LEU A 16 -11.53 3.88 -3.94
CA LEU A 16 -12.81 3.18 -3.84
C LEU A 16 -13.06 2.83 -2.38
N ALA A 17 -13.80 3.70 -1.68
CA ALA A 17 -13.96 3.62 -0.23
C ALA A 17 -14.72 2.37 0.24
N ASP A 18 -15.65 1.86 -0.56
CA ASP A 18 -16.44 0.66 -0.29
C ASP A 18 -15.57 -0.61 -0.23
N ARG A 19 -14.48 -0.65 -1.01
CA ARG A 19 -13.55 -1.79 -1.08
C ARG A 19 -12.18 -1.51 -0.46
N LYS A 20 -11.93 -0.26 -0.03
CA LYS A 20 -10.62 0.26 0.39
C LYS A 20 -9.52 -0.04 -0.63
N VAL A 21 -9.77 0.28 -1.89
CA VAL A 21 -8.85 0.05 -3.02
C VAL A 21 -8.41 1.40 -3.61
N TRP A 22 -7.13 1.52 -3.91
CA TRP A 22 -6.56 2.64 -4.66
C TRP A 22 -6.20 2.19 -6.06
N LEU A 23 -6.53 3.02 -7.04
CA LEU A 23 -6.13 2.90 -8.43
C LEU A 23 -5.28 4.10 -8.79
N LEU A 24 -4.01 3.87 -9.09
CA LEU A 24 -3.09 4.87 -9.62
C LEU A 24 -3.02 4.66 -11.14
N GLN A 25 -3.46 5.66 -11.89
CA GLN A 25 -3.62 5.55 -13.34
C GLN A 25 -2.70 6.53 -14.07
N THR A 26 -1.90 5.98 -14.97
CA THR A 26 -1.17 6.75 -15.98
C THR A 26 -1.95 6.74 -17.30
N GLU A 27 -1.35 7.21 -18.40
CA GLU A 27 -1.99 7.12 -19.71
C GLU A 27 -2.26 5.66 -20.11
N HIS A 28 -1.30 4.76 -19.90
CA HIS A 28 -1.34 3.38 -20.40
C HIS A 28 -1.25 2.29 -19.32
N THR A 29 -1.08 2.65 -18.04
CA THR A 29 -0.97 1.67 -16.95
C THR A 29 -1.94 1.90 -15.82
N THR A 30 -2.18 0.85 -15.05
CA THR A 30 -2.85 0.92 -13.74
C THR A 30 -2.00 0.20 -12.73
N TYR A 31 -1.77 0.85 -11.59
CA TYR A 31 -1.21 0.26 -10.38
C TYR A 31 -2.31 0.27 -9.33
N ALA A 32 -2.63 -0.90 -8.76
CA ALA A 32 -3.69 -1.02 -7.79
C ALA A 32 -3.22 -1.75 -6.53
N MET A 33 -3.69 -1.25 -5.40
CA MET A 33 -3.46 -1.81 -4.07
C MET A 33 -4.73 -1.67 -3.24
N GLY A 34 -4.88 -2.46 -2.18
CA GLY A 34 -6.05 -2.38 -1.31
C GLY A 34 -5.81 -2.92 0.09
N VAL A 35 -6.66 -2.54 1.04
CA VAL A 35 -6.60 -3.02 2.42
C VAL A 35 -7.62 -4.10 2.65
N ASN A 36 -7.18 -5.25 3.15
CA ASN A 36 -8.10 -6.32 3.50
C ASN A 36 -8.71 -6.12 4.92
N SER A 37 -9.56 -7.05 5.34
CA SER A 37 -10.22 -6.97 6.66
C SER A 37 -9.29 -7.13 7.87
N ARG A 38 -8.03 -7.56 7.67
CA ARG A 38 -7.00 -7.64 8.72
C ARG A 38 -6.12 -6.40 8.80
N GLY A 39 -6.33 -5.42 7.92
CA GLY A 39 -5.48 -4.22 7.85
C GLY A 39 -4.20 -4.42 7.04
N GLU A 40 -4.03 -5.55 6.36
CA GLU A 40 -2.88 -5.83 5.50
C GLU A 40 -3.05 -5.05 4.18
N LEU A 41 -2.09 -4.18 3.85
CA LEU A 41 -2.06 -3.47 2.57
C LEU A 41 -1.47 -4.38 1.49
N GLN A 42 -2.30 -4.77 0.53
CA GLN A 42 -1.99 -5.74 -0.51
C GLN A 42 -1.78 -5.08 -1.87
N HIS A 43 -0.78 -5.56 -2.60
CA HIS A 43 -0.64 -5.36 -4.03
C HIS A 43 -1.74 -6.15 -4.76
N LEU A 44 -2.47 -5.50 -5.65
CA LEU A 44 -3.54 -6.13 -6.42
C LEU A 44 -3.21 -6.25 -7.90
N TYR A 45 -2.57 -5.24 -8.48
CA TYR A 45 -2.33 -5.20 -9.91
C TYR A 45 -1.24 -4.19 -10.27
N TRP A 46 -0.41 -4.53 -11.25
CA TRP A 46 0.36 -3.57 -12.03
C TRP A 46 0.47 -4.06 -13.47
N GLY A 47 0.00 -3.23 -14.41
CA GLY A 47 0.03 -3.60 -15.82
C GLY A 47 -0.72 -2.61 -16.70
N ALA A 48 -1.24 -3.11 -17.83
CA ALA A 48 -2.02 -2.32 -18.78
C ALA A 48 -3.19 -1.60 -18.10
N ARG A 49 -3.53 -0.42 -18.61
CA ARG A 49 -4.59 0.39 -18.03
C ARG A 49 -5.92 -0.34 -18.04
N LEU A 50 -6.52 -0.46 -16.86
CA LEU A 50 -7.83 -1.08 -16.71
C LEU A 50 -8.92 -0.08 -17.12
N TRP A 51 -9.90 -0.58 -17.87
CA TRP A 51 -11.06 0.22 -18.27
C TRP A 51 -12.12 0.30 -17.18
N ARG A 52 -12.23 -0.74 -16.34
CA ARG A 52 -13.18 -0.82 -15.25
C ARG A 52 -12.47 -1.18 -13.96
N ALA A 53 -12.78 -0.45 -12.90
CA ALA A 53 -12.31 -0.78 -11.57
C ALA A 53 -12.84 -2.14 -11.07
N ASP A 54 -13.98 -2.58 -11.58
CA ASP A 54 -14.60 -3.87 -11.21
C ASP A 54 -13.82 -5.08 -11.73
N ASP A 55 -12.91 -4.88 -12.69
CA ASP A 55 -12.01 -5.94 -13.16
C ASP A 55 -10.92 -6.28 -12.11
N LEU A 56 -10.76 -5.44 -11.07
CA LEU A 56 -9.84 -5.68 -9.97
C LEU A 56 -10.49 -6.54 -8.87
N PRO A 57 -9.78 -7.57 -8.37
CA PRO A 57 -10.19 -8.28 -7.18
C PRO A 57 -10.11 -7.37 -5.94
N ASN A 58 -10.87 -7.72 -4.90
CA ASN A 58 -10.73 -7.08 -3.60
C ASN A 58 -9.49 -7.60 -2.87
N ALA A 59 -8.90 -6.76 -2.03
CA ALA A 59 -7.93 -7.21 -1.05
C ALA A 59 -8.64 -8.14 -0.04
N VAL A 60 -8.18 -9.38 0.05
CA VAL A 60 -8.80 -10.41 0.90
C VAL A 60 -7.75 -11.12 1.73
N PRO A 61 -8.07 -11.50 2.99
CA PRO A 61 -7.23 -12.38 3.77
C PRO A 61 -6.93 -13.68 3.02
N VAL A 62 -5.66 -13.99 2.85
CA VAL A 62 -5.24 -15.32 2.39
C VAL A 62 -5.41 -16.29 3.57
N ARG A 63 -5.80 -17.53 3.31
CA ARG A 63 -5.89 -18.58 4.35
C ARG A 63 -4.50 -19.15 4.65
N ASP A 64 -4.36 -20.01 5.65
CA ASP A 64 -3.18 -20.88 5.73
C ASP A 64 -3.40 -22.09 4.80
N ILE A 65 -2.35 -22.59 4.12
CA ILE A 65 -2.44 -23.91 3.45
C ILE A 65 -1.90 -24.99 4.39
N SER A 66 -0.77 -24.72 5.02
CA SER A 66 -0.01 -25.66 5.83
C SER A 66 0.82 -24.90 6.87
N SER A 67 1.44 -25.61 7.82
CA SER A 67 2.40 -25.02 8.76
C SER A 67 3.64 -24.42 8.09
N PHE A 68 3.90 -24.77 6.83
CA PHE A 68 5.00 -24.23 6.02
C PHE A 68 4.55 -23.09 5.08
N ASP A 69 3.24 -22.90 4.92
CA ASP A 69 2.63 -21.92 4.02
C ASP A 69 1.60 -21.03 4.75
N PRO A 70 2.05 -20.31 5.80
CA PRO A 70 1.18 -19.42 6.55
C PRO A 70 0.70 -18.26 5.69
N SER A 71 -0.47 -17.72 6.01
CA SER A 71 -1.07 -16.59 5.32
C SER A 71 -0.11 -15.41 5.20
N ALA A 72 0.60 -15.04 6.26
CA ALA A 72 1.48 -13.86 6.27
C ALA A 72 2.59 -13.95 5.21
N THR A 73 3.09 -15.16 4.91
CA THR A 73 4.07 -15.38 3.83
C THR A 73 3.45 -15.28 2.43
N ARG A 74 2.15 -15.55 2.29
CA ARG A 74 1.47 -15.62 0.99
C ARG A 74 0.64 -14.37 0.65
N THR A 75 0.35 -13.54 1.65
CA THR A 75 -0.28 -12.24 1.43
C THR A 75 0.65 -11.39 0.56
N PRO A 76 0.19 -10.88 -0.60
CA PRO A 76 1.02 -10.06 -1.49
C PRO A 76 1.10 -8.63 -0.95
N GLU A 77 1.86 -8.41 0.12
CA GLU A 77 1.94 -7.10 0.78
C GLU A 77 2.67 -6.06 -0.07
N GLU A 78 2.21 -4.81 -0.03
CA GLU A 78 2.87 -3.68 -0.72
C GLU A 78 4.26 -3.38 -0.15
N TYR A 79 4.43 -3.53 1.17
CA TYR A 79 5.64 -3.17 1.88
C TYR A 79 5.87 -4.09 3.09
N PRO A 80 6.33 -5.33 2.85
CA PRO A 80 6.47 -6.31 3.92
C PRO A 80 7.65 -6.01 4.83
N ALA A 81 7.43 -6.05 6.13
CA ALA A 81 8.48 -5.90 7.14
C ALA A 81 8.93 -7.25 7.70
N TRP A 82 10.08 -7.29 8.38
CA TRP A 82 10.59 -8.48 9.06
C TRP A 82 9.77 -8.74 10.31
N GLY A 83 8.69 -9.50 10.18
CA GLY A 83 7.94 -9.94 11.33
C GLY A 83 6.86 -10.96 11.03
N GLY A 84 6.32 -11.58 12.08
CA GLY A 84 5.38 -12.69 12.02
C GLY A 84 5.93 -13.88 11.22
N ALA A 85 5.03 -14.64 10.61
CA ALA A 85 5.38 -15.81 9.81
C ALA A 85 5.67 -15.45 8.34
N ARG A 86 6.61 -14.51 8.11
CA ARG A 86 7.11 -14.10 6.79
C ARG A 86 8.52 -14.67 6.55
N PHE A 87 8.67 -15.51 5.53
CA PHE A 87 9.94 -16.21 5.26
C PHE A 87 10.72 -15.68 4.04
N TYR A 88 10.16 -14.73 3.30
CA TYR A 88 10.80 -14.10 2.14
C TYR A 88 11.63 -12.86 2.53
N GLU A 89 12.35 -12.27 1.56
CA GLU A 89 13.12 -11.04 1.78
C GLU A 89 12.19 -9.84 2.02
N PRO A 90 12.25 -9.19 3.21
CA PRO A 90 11.37 -8.06 3.50
C PRO A 90 11.93 -6.75 2.95
N ALA A 91 11.05 -5.75 2.82
CA ALA A 91 11.40 -4.38 2.47
C ALA A 91 11.95 -3.58 3.67
N LEU A 92 11.59 -3.95 4.90
CA LEU A 92 12.02 -3.27 6.13
C LEU A 92 12.49 -4.26 7.19
N LYS A 93 13.65 -3.99 7.80
CA LYS A 93 14.12 -4.68 9.00
C LYS A 93 14.52 -3.62 10.03
N ILE A 94 14.01 -3.76 11.25
CA ILE A 94 14.36 -2.90 12.38
C ILE A 94 14.98 -3.77 13.47
N THR A 95 15.85 -3.21 14.31
CA THR A 95 16.40 -3.91 15.48
C THR A 95 16.26 -3.00 16.69
N ARG A 96 15.32 -3.34 17.57
CA ARG A 96 15.09 -2.64 18.83
C ARG A 96 16.27 -2.80 19.77
N ALA A 97 16.35 -1.92 20.76
CA ALA A 97 17.42 -1.94 21.76
C ALA A 97 17.46 -3.23 22.61
N ASP A 98 16.32 -3.91 22.79
CA ASP A 98 16.20 -5.21 23.46
C ASP A 98 16.55 -6.40 22.56
N GLY A 99 16.83 -6.14 21.28
CA GLY A 99 17.16 -7.15 20.27
C GLY A 99 15.94 -7.71 19.55
N ASP A 100 14.72 -7.29 19.88
CA ASP A 100 13.54 -7.66 19.10
C ASP A 100 13.58 -7.01 17.71
N ARG A 101 13.11 -7.76 16.72
CA ARG A 101 13.14 -7.39 15.32
C ARG A 101 11.78 -7.51 14.66
N ASP A 102 10.76 -7.97 15.39
CA ASP A 102 9.44 -8.26 14.84
C ASP A 102 8.72 -6.98 14.46
N VAL A 103 8.47 -6.78 13.16
CA VAL A 103 7.72 -5.64 12.66
C VAL A 103 6.57 -6.12 11.79
N VAL A 104 5.35 -5.76 12.15
CA VAL A 104 4.13 -6.12 11.41
C VAL A 104 3.33 -4.85 11.16
N LEU A 105 3.31 -4.41 9.89
CA LEU A 105 2.72 -3.14 9.49
C LEU A 105 1.26 -3.29 9.06
N HIS A 106 0.34 -2.61 9.73
CA HIS A 106 -1.06 -2.52 9.35
C HIS A 106 -1.47 -1.10 8.96
N TYR A 107 -2.43 -1.01 8.03
CA TYR A 107 -3.01 0.26 7.59
C TYR A 107 -3.65 1.04 8.74
N VAL A 108 -3.33 2.34 8.81
CA VAL A 108 -3.91 3.28 9.78
C VAL A 108 -4.73 4.34 9.07
N SER A 109 -4.14 5.04 8.10
CA SER A 109 -4.76 6.19 7.46
C SER A 109 -4.26 6.40 6.03
N GLN A 110 -4.93 7.29 5.31
CA GLN A 110 -4.49 7.75 3.99
C GLN A 110 -4.63 9.27 3.88
N ARG A 111 -3.84 9.85 3.00
CA ARG A 111 -3.96 11.24 2.57
C ARG A 111 -3.89 11.29 1.05
N GLU A 112 -4.96 11.78 0.44
CA GLU A 112 -4.98 12.06 -0.99
C GLU A 112 -4.01 13.19 -1.32
N GLN A 113 -3.31 13.05 -2.44
CA GLN A 113 -2.41 14.06 -2.97
C GLN A 113 -2.83 14.40 -4.41
N PRO A 114 -2.54 15.60 -4.91
CA PRO A 114 -2.90 15.98 -6.28
C PRO A 114 -2.38 15.01 -7.35
N ASP A 115 -1.23 14.40 -7.09
CA ASP A 115 -0.50 13.51 -7.99
C ASP A 115 -0.37 12.08 -7.43
N GLY A 116 -1.14 11.68 -6.42
CA GLY A 116 -1.05 10.33 -5.87
C GLY A 116 -1.70 10.16 -4.50
N VAL A 117 -1.08 9.35 -3.65
CA VAL A 117 -1.58 9.06 -2.30
C VAL A 117 -0.43 8.80 -1.34
N ASP A 118 -0.62 9.23 -0.09
CA ASP A 118 0.20 8.79 1.04
C ASP A 118 -0.63 7.81 1.89
N ILE A 119 -0.07 6.64 2.18
CA ILE A 119 -0.68 5.60 3.00
C ILE A 119 0.17 5.41 4.25
N GLU A 120 -0.43 5.61 5.42
CA GLU A 120 0.24 5.41 6.70
C GLU A 120 -0.03 4.00 7.22
N LEU A 121 1.05 3.27 7.48
CA LEU A 121 1.06 2.00 8.17
C LEU A 121 1.70 2.18 9.55
N LYS A 122 1.33 1.33 10.50
CA LYS A 122 1.92 1.30 11.84
C LYS A 122 2.24 -0.13 12.23
N ASP A 123 3.34 -0.29 12.95
CA ASP A 123 3.61 -1.53 13.66
C ASP A 123 2.48 -1.85 14.65
N ILE A 124 2.11 -3.12 14.74
CA ILE A 124 1.00 -3.54 15.60
C ILE A 124 1.30 -3.38 17.09
N ASP A 125 2.56 -3.44 17.51
CA ASP A 125 2.96 -3.44 18.92
C ASP A 125 3.42 -2.06 19.40
N ASP A 126 4.26 -1.38 18.62
CA ASP A 126 4.84 -0.09 19.01
C ASP A 126 4.53 1.08 18.06
N ASP A 127 4.96 2.28 18.46
CA ASP A 127 4.74 3.53 17.72
C ASP A 127 5.78 3.72 16.60
N ILE A 128 6.04 2.68 15.83
CA ILE A 128 6.79 2.76 14.57
C ILE A 128 5.81 2.91 13.42
N PHE A 129 5.99 3.97 12.63
CA PHE A 129 5.12 4.30 11.51
C PHE A 129 5.91 4.24 10.20
N VAL A 130 5.23 3.81 9.14
CA VAL A 130 5.73 3.83 7.77
C VAL A 130 4.71 4.54 6.89
N THR A 131 5.09 5.67 6.33
CA THR A 131 4.30 6.35 5.29
C THR A 131 4.80 5.92 3.92
N LEU A 132 3.96 5.21 3.17
CA LEU A 132 4.19 4.89 1.76
C LEU A 132 3.62 6.01 0.90
N ARG A 133 4.49 6.69 0.15
CA ARG A 133 4.14 7.78 -0.74
C ARG A 133 4.20 7.28 -2.17
N TYR A 134 3.06 7.34 -2.84
CA TYR A 134 2.93 7.02 -4.26
C TYR A 134 2.70 8.30 -5.04
N ARG A 135 3.44 8.48 -6.14
CA ARG A 135 3.30 9.64 -7.04
C ARG A 135 3.19 9.15 -8.47
N VAL A 136 2.31 9.78 -9.24
CA VAL A 136 1.94 9.35 -10.59
C VAL A 136 2.29 10.45 -11.58
N PHE A 137 3.20 10.13 -12.49
CA PHE A 137 3.57 10.97 -13.62
C PHE A 137 2.85 10.40 -14.84
N GLN A 138 1.65 10.93 -15.10
CA GLN A 138 0.69 10.31 -16.02
C GLN A 138 1.22 10.16 -17.45
N LYS A 139 1.88 11.21 -17.97
CA LYS A 139 2.35 11.28 -19.37
C LYS A 139 3.57 10.41 -19.60
N GLU A 140 4.34 10.17 -18.55
CA GLU A 140 5.57 9.40 -18.58
C GLU A 140 5.33 7.91 -18.30
N ASP A 141 4.09 7.52 -17.97
CA ASP A 141 3.75 6.18 -17.48
C ASP A 141 4.58 5.72 -16.27
N ILE A 142 4.91 6.66 -15.37
CA ILE A 142 5.72 6.38 -14.18
C ILE A 142 4.88 6.45 -12.91
N VAL A 143 5.03 5.44 -12.06
CA VAL A 143 4.62 5.47 -10.65
C VAL A 143 5.88 5.44 -9.78
N SER A 144 6.10 6.52 -9.03
CA SER A 144 7.16 6.60 -8.03
C SER A 144 6.64 6.09 -6.68
N ARG A 145 7.51 5.37 -5.96
CA ARG A 145 7.25 4.81 -4.64
C ARG A 145 8.34 5.27 -3.68
N GLN A 146 7.95 5.78 -2.52
CA GLN A 146 8.86 6.17 -1.45
C GLN A 146 8.31 5.71 -0.10
N SER A 147 9.16 5.18 0.77
CA SER A 147 8.84 4.87 2.15
C SER A 147 9.49 5.89 3.09
N VAL A 148 8.74 6.43 4.03
CA VAL A 148 9.24 7.25 5.14
C VAL A 148 8.96 6.54 6.45
N ILE A 149 10.01 6.20 7.18
CA ILE A 149 9.92 5.49 8.46
C ILE A 149 10.10 6.51 9.58
N GLU A 150 9.21 6.47 10.57
CA GLU A 150 9.21 7.37 11.72
C GLU A 150 9.07 6.56 13.01
N ASN A 151 10.05 6.68 13.90
CA ASN A 151 9.96 6.13 15.25
C ASN A 151 9.37 7.19 16.18
N ARG A 152 8.10 6.99 16.58
CA ARG A 152 7.39 7.83 17.55
C ARG A 152 7.35 7.18 18.95
N SER A 153 7.99 6.03 19.12
CA SER A 153 8.09 5.36 20.41
C SER A 153 9.16 6.03 21.31
N LYS A 154 9.22 5.58 22.57
CA LYS A 154 10.27 5.99 23.51
C LYS A 154 11.57 5.18 23.36
N GLN A 155 11.51 4.08 22.62
CA GLN A 155 12.59 3.12 22.48
C GLN A 155 13.46 3.48 21.27
N ARG A 156 14.77 3.18 21.36
CA ARG A 156 15.69 3.28 20.22
C ARG A 156 15.57 2.04 19.33
N VAL A 157 15.72 2.27 18.04
CA VAL A 157 15.59 1.29 16.95
C VAL A 157 16.74 1.42 15.96
#